data_AF-A0A9W8DJH2-F1
#
_entry.id   AF-A0A9W8DJH2-F1
#
_cell.length_a   1.000
_cell.length_b   1.000
_cell.length_c   1.000
_cell.angle_alpha   90.00
_cell.angle_beta   90.00
_cell.angle_gamma   90.00
#
_symmetry.space_group_name_H-M   'P 1'
#
loop_
_entity.id
_entity.type
_entity.pdbx_description
1 polymer ?
#
loop_
_entity_poly.entity_id
_entity_poly.type
_entity_poly.pdbx_seq_one_letter_code
_entity_poly.pdbx_strand_id
1 'polypeptide(L)'
;MCDQPTTVSLGRQPKRSANVCYKCNTAKPAVKIRHTFYCQPCFLIAFNNKFRSRIGKAFKLSTTKKPRVLLALSGGSASRALLDLVSNFSRLDYEKEDKQKFEKFVVCHVDESCLFPNSASNAAKIQEYVDAAGIEFSRVGLEEVFTSDDAGHVLEVSPQSSFISGDVRAHVVASDASPLDKLLALFTATKKLSAQEDLLGHLRSTLLLREARRHNCTLVLLGDTCTRLAIRVITMTSRGRGAALPVELNDTSAWLGG
;
A
#
# COMPACT_ATOMS: atom_id res chain seq x y z
N MET A 1 -14.89 26.68 49.26
CA MET A 1 -14.91 27.57 48.08
C MET A 1 -13.75 27.16 47.18
N CYS A 2 -14.01 26.46 46.09
CA CYS A 2 -13.18 26.40 44.87
C CYS A 2 -13.87 25.49 43.83
N ASP A 3 -15.09 25.88 43.41
CA ASP A 3 -15.64 25.43 42.13
C ASP A 3 -15.16 26.43 41.09
N GLN A 4 -14.03 26.15 40.44
CA GLN A 4 -13.75 26.75 39.15
C GLN A 4 -14.24 25.79 38.06
N PRO A 5 -15.16 26.20 37.18
CA PRO A 5 -15.52 25.37 36.04
C PRO A 5 -14.31 25.31 35.12
N THR A 6 -13.72 24.12 35.01
CA THR A 6 -12.72 23.78 34.01
C THR A 6 -13.39 23.95 32.65
N THR A 7 -13.21 25.10 32.01
CA THR A 7 -13.58 25.29 30.61
C THR A 7 -12.63 24.42 29.79
N VAL A 8 -12.99 23.16 29.60
CA VAL A 8 -12.34 22.26 28.65
C VAL A 8 -12.41 22.96 27.31
N SER A 9 -11.26 23.29 26.74
CA SER A 9 -11.19 23.96 25.44
C SER A 9 -11.90 23.07 24.42
N LEU A 10 -13.14 23.44 24.07
CA LEU A 10 -13.86 22.83 22.97
C LEU A 10 -13.04 23.16 21.73
N GLY A 11 -12.23 22.20 21.27
CA GLY A 11 -11.34 22.36 20.13
C GLY A 11 -12.07 22.96 18.92
N ARG A 12 -11.31 23.46 17.93
CA ARG A 12 -11.81 24.26 16.81
C ARG A 12 -13.23 23.87 16.35
N GLN A 13 -14.18 24.78 16.51
CA GLN A 13 -15.57 24.52 16.15
C GLN A 13 -15.72 24.34 14.62
N PRO A 14 -16.71 23.54 14.16
CA PRO A 14 -16.97 23.40 12.74
C PRO A 14 -17.35 24.74 12.11
N LYS A 15 -16.85 24.99 10.89
CA LYS A 15 -17.06 26.27 10.20
C LYS A 15 -18.54 26.57 9.87
N ARG A 16 -19.43 25.56 9.92
CA ARG A 16 -20.87 25.65 9.63
C ARG A 16 -21.65 24.63 10.46
N SER A 17 -22.96 24.88 10.58
CA SER A 17 -23.90 23.98 11.25
C SER A 17 -23.87 22.57 10.65
N ALA A 18 -24.10 21.56 11.49
CA ALA A 18 -24.03 20.14 11.12
C ALA A 18 -25.13 19.68 10.14
N ASN A 19 -26.04 20.58 9.75
CA ASN A 19 -27.27 20.24 9.06
C ASN A 19 -27.17 20.34 7.54
N VAL A 20 -26.14 20.99 7.00
CA VAL A 20 -26.01 21.26 5.56
C VAL A 20 -24.57 21.01 5.09
N CYS A 21 -24.43 20.44 3.88
CA CYS A 21 -23.13 20.21 3.25
C CYS A 21 -22.37 21.53 3.05
N TYR A 22 -21.11 21.58 3.48
CA TYR A 22 -20.23 22.73 3.38
C TYR A 22 -20.00 23.23 1.94
N LYS A 23 -20.02 22.32 0.96
CA LYS A 23 -19.62 22.64 -0.42
C LYS A 23 -20.80 23.03 -1.32
N CYS A 24 -21.88 22.25 -1.31
CA CYS A 24 -23.06 22.56 -2.14
C CYS A 24 -24.13 23.39 -1.42
N ASN A 25 -24.10 23.49 -0.09
CA ASN A 25 -25.08 24.24 0.72
C ASN A 25 -26.54 23.81 0.58
N THR A 26 -26.82 22.64 0.02
CA THR A 26 -28.18 22.15 -0.22
C THR A 26 -28.43 20.78 0.40
N ALA A 27 -27.54 19.83 0.16
CA ALA A 27 -27.74 18.44 0.60
C ALA A 27 -27.41 18.24 2.08
N LYS A 28 -28.10 17.26 2.70
CA LYS A 28 -27.79 16.77 4.05
C LYS A 28 -26.38 16.15 4.07
N PRO A 29 -25.54 16.47 5.06
CA PRO A 29 -24.24 15.84 5.21
C PRO A 29 -24.34 14.34 5.50
N ALA A 30 -23.42 13.58 4.91
CA ALA A 30 -23.23 12.15 5.17
C ALA A 30 -21.94 11.88 5.97
N VAL A 31 -20.91 12.73 5.82
CA VAL A 31 -19.59 12.52 6.42
C VAL A 31 -19.09 13.82 7.06
N LYS A 32 -18.52 13.70 8.26
CA LYS A 32 -17.78 14.78 8.94
C LYS A 32 -16.28 14.52 8.79
N ILE A 33 -15.57 15.42 8.10
CA ILE A 33 -14.10 15.42 8.07
C ILE A 33 -13.61 16.57 8.95
N ARG A 34 -12.88 16.26 10.02
CA ARG A 34 -12.37 17.24 10.99
C ARG A 34 -13.49 18.17 11.48
N HIS A 35 -13.53 19.40 10.98
CA HIS A 35 -14.43 20.47 11.37
C HIS A 35 -15.40 20.86 10.23
N THR A 36 -15.61 19.98 9.25
CA THR A 36 -16.43 20.26 8.06
C THR A 36 -17.31 19.06 7.70
N PHE A 37 -18.54 19.34 7.30
CA PHE A 37 -19.57 18.37 6.95
C PHE A 37 -19.78 18.34 5.44
N TYR A 38 -19.80 17.15 4.83
CA TYR A 38 -19.97 16.98 3.38
C TYR A 38 -21.10 15.99 3.10
N CYS A 39 -21.90 16.24 2.07
CA CYS A 39 -22.69 15.20 1.42
C CYS A 39 -21.76 14.26 0.64
N GLN A 40 -22.22 13.04 0.34
CA GLN A 40 -21.41 12.01 -0.30
C GLN A 40 -20.82 12.45 -1.67
N PRO A 41 -21.57 13.08 -2.60
CA PRO A 41 -20.99 13.55 -3.87
C PRO A 41 -19.89 14.62 -3.68
N CYS A 42 -20.14 15.60 -2.81
CA CYS A 42 -19.15 16.66 -2.54
C CYS A 42 -17.90 16.12 -1.86
N PHE A 43 -18.05 15.11 -1.00
CA PHE A 43 -16.93 14.40 -0.38
C PHE A 43 -16.09 13.70 -1.44
N LEU A 44 -16.69 12.91 -2.34
CA LEU A 44 -15.97 12.17 -3.39
C LEU A 44 -15.18 13.11 -4.31
N ILE A 45 -15.77 14.23 -4.73
CA ILE A 45 -15.06 15.25 -5.53
C ILE A 45 -13.89 15.84 -4.74
N ALA A 46 -14.11 16.22 -3.49
CA ALA A 46 -13.05 16.78 -2.64
C ALA A 46 -11.91 15.77 -2.38
N PHE A 47 -12.25 14.50 -2.20
CA PHE A 47 -11.31 13.40 -1.97
C PHE A 47 -10.45 13.14 -3.20
N ASN A 48 -11.08 13.02 -4.38
CA ASN A 48 -10.38 12.89 -5.67
C ASN A 48 -9.45 14.09 -5.94
N ASN A 49 -9.90 15.32 -5.69
CA ASN A 49 -9.06 16.51 -5.89
C ASN A 49 -7.86 16.54 -4.93
N LYS A 50 -8.04 16.06 -3.69
CA LYS A 50 -6.95 15.95 -2.73
C LYS A 50 -5.93 14.90 -3.17
N PHE A 51 -6.39 13.76 -3.70
CA PHE A 51 -5.52 12.74 -4.29
C PHE A 51 -4.72 13.32 -5.46
N ARG A 52 -5.38 13.95 -6.44
CA ARG A 52 -4.73 14.64 -7.58
C ARG A 52 -3.63 15.62 -7.14
N SER A 53 -3.95 16.47 -6.17
CA SER A 53 -3.02 17.47 -5.65
C SER A 53 -1.83 16.83 -4.95
N ARG A 54 -2.02 15.69 -4.26
CA ARG A 54 -0.94 14.97 -3.58
C ARG A 54 -0.04 14.25 -4.58
N ILE A 55 -0.60 13.52 -5.53
CA ILE A 55 0.14 12.88 -6.61
C ILE A 55 0.98 13.91 -7.38
N GLY A 56 0.38 15.04 -7.77
CA GLY A 56 1.10 16.09 -8.49
C GLY A 56 2.19 16.82 -7.68
N LYS A 57 2.18 16.73 -6.34
CA LYS A 57 3.23 17.29 -5.48
C LYS A 57 4.31 16.26 -5.14
N ALA A 58 3.92 15.01 -4.95
CA ALA A 58 4.81 13.91 -4.60
C ALA A 58 5.71 13.54 -5.78
N PHE A 59 5.16 13.55 -6.99
CA PHE A 59 5.88 13.17 -8.20
C PHE A 59 6.16 14.40 -9.07
N LYS A 60 7.44 14.61 -9.40
CA LYS A 60 7.84 15.52 -10.48
C LYS A 60 7.53 14.86 -11.81
N LEU A 61 6.24 14.82 -12.17
CA LEU A 61 5.75 14.20 -13.39
C LEU A 61 6.19 15.06 -14.58
N SER A 62 7.20 14.59 -15.32
CA SER A 62 7.61 15.21 -16.57
C SER A 62 6.54 15.01 -17.62
N THR A 63 6.29 16.03 -18.45
CA THR A 63 5.39 15.91 -19.60
C THR A 63 5.97 15.00 -20.69
N THR A 64 7.29 14.81 -20.74
CA THR A 64 7.97 14.03 -21.80
C THR A 64 8.18 12.55 -21.46
N LYS A 65 8.36 12.21 -20.19
CA LYS A 65 8.52 10.81 -19.72
C LYS A 65 7.42 10.50 -18.72
N LYS A 66 6.36 9.86 -19.20
CA LYS A 66 5.21 9.45 -18.39
C LYS A 66 5.57 8.15 -17.66
N PRO A 67 5.54 8.12 -16.31
CA PRO A 67 5.88 6.91 -15.58
C PRO A 67 4.79 5.83 -15.72
N ARG A 68 5.22 4.56 -15.73
CA ARG A 68 4.36 3.40 -15.56
C ARG A 68 4.21 3.07 -14.07
N VAL A 69 3.00 2.75 -13.65
CA VAL A 69 2.66 2.62 -12.23
C VAL A 69 2.13 1.23 -11.92
N LEU A 70 2.74 0.58 -10.93
CA LEU A 70 2.22 -0.63 -10.30
C LEU A 70 1.37 -0.25 -9.09
N LEU A 71 0.15 -0.76 -9.00
CA LEU A 71 -0.75 -0.57 -7.86
C LEU A 71 -0.85 -1.87 -7.06
N ALA A 72 -0.42 -1.86 -5.80
CA ALA A 72 -0.56 -3.03 -4.93
C ALA A 72 -1.99 -3.13 -4.37
N LEU A 73 -2.66 -4.26 -4.63
CA LEU A 73 -4.03 -4.53 -4.22
C LEU A 73 -4.09 -5.74 -3.29
N SER A 74 -4.49 -5.52 -2.03
CA SER A 74 -4.67 -6.59 -1.04
C SER A 74 -6.13 -7.00 -0.84
N GLY A 75 -7.09 -6.29 -1.46
CA GLY A 75 -8.52 -6.46 -1.24
C GLY A 75 -9.07 -5.72 -0.01
N GLY A 76 -8.20 -5.14 0.82
CA GLY A 76 -8.61 -4.29 1.94
C GLY A 76 -9.21 -2.95 1.49
N SER A 77 -9.97 -2.30 2.37
CA SER A 77 -10.68 -1.05 2.07
C SER A 77 -9.77 0.07 1.56
N ALA A 78 -8.58 0.23 2.12
CA ALA A 78 -7.63 1.27 1.70
C ALA A 78 -7.07 1.00 0.28
N SER A 79 -6.72 -0.24 -0.03
CA SER A 79 -6.24 -0.63 -1.36
C SER A 79 -7.33 -0.51 -2.43
N ARG A 80 -8.59 -0.83 -2.08
CA ARG A 80 -9.76 -0.65 -2.95
C ARG A 80 -10.10 0.82 -3.18
N ALA A 81 -10.02 1.65 -2.14
CA ALA A 81 -10.19 3.09 -2.28
C ALA A 81 -9.10 3.70 -3.16
N LEU A 82 -7.86 3.19 -3.07
CA LEU A 82 -6.78 3.61 -3.95
C LEU A 82 -7.01 3.19 -5.41
N LEU A 83 -7.53 1.97 -5.65
CA LEU A 83 -7.94 1.52 -6.98
C LEU A 83 -9.01 2.43 -7.59
N ASP A 84 -10.05 2.79 -6.82
CA ASP A 84 -11.09 3.73 -7.25
C ASP A 84 -10.55 5.14 -7.53
N LEU A 85 -9.64 5.64 -6.68
CA LEU A 85 -8.98 6.93 -6.92
C LEU A 85 -8.14 6.91 -8.20
N VAL A 86 -7.41 5.82 -8.46
CA VAL A 86 -6.57 5.67 -9.65
C VAL A 86 -7.43 5.49 -10.90
N SER A 87 -8.52 4.73 -10.86
CA SER A 87 -9.44 4.57 -12.00
C SER A 87 -10.15 5.89 -12.33
N ASN A 88 -10.56 6.65 -11.32
CA ASN A 88 -11.12 7.99 -11.51
C ASN A 88 -10.06 8.99 -11.99
N PHE A 89 -8.80 8.81 -11.59
CA PHE A 89 -7.70 9.61 -12.08
C PHE A 89 -7.43 9.34 -13.57
N SER A 90 -7.38 8.08 -13.99
CA SER A 90 -7.14 7.72 -15.40
C SER A 90 -8.28 8.13 -16.34
N ARG A 91 -9.54 7.98 -15.90
CA ARG A 91 -10.74 8.32 -16.69
C ARG A 91 -10.99 9.82 -16.83
N LEU A 92 -10.91 10.55 -15.72
CA LEU A 92 -11.27 11.98 -15.69
C LEU A 92 -10.15 12.87 -16.21
N ASP A 93 -8.90 12.38 -16.23
CA ASP A 93 -7.81 13.28 -16.52
C ASP A 93 -7.91 13.74 -17.98
N TYR A 94 -8.13 12.92 -19.03
CA TYR A 94 -8.20 13.47 -20.40
C TYR A 94 -8.95 12.64 -21.45
N GLU A 95 -9.81 13.29 -22.24
CA GLU A 95 -10.33 12.77 -23.52
C GLU A 95 -9.23 12.63 -24.61
N LYS A 96 -8.01 13.15 -24.36
CA LYS A 96 -6.87 13.09 -25.26
C LYS A 96 -5.63 12.55 -24.53
N GLU A 97 -4.99 11.51 -25.06
CA GLU A 97 -3.83 10.80 -24.46
C GLU A 97 -2.67 11.73 -24.06
N ASP A 98 -2.46 12.82 -24.79
CA ASP A 98 -1.32 13.73 -24.59
C ASP A 98 -1.22 14.31 -23.20
N LYS A 99 -2.36 14.57 -22.56
CA LYS A 99 -2.35 15.24 -21.27
C LYS A 99 -2.27 14.25 -20.09
N GLN A 100 -2.46 12.94 -20.31
CA GLN A 100 -2.35 11.92 -19.26
C GLN A 100 -0.95 11.97 -18.61
N LYS A 101 -0.91 11.99 -17.27
CA LYS A 101 0.35 12.12 -16.52
C LYS A 101 1.10 10.80 -16.32
N PHE A 102 0.44 9.68 -16.55
CA PHE A 102 0.99 8.33 -16.44
C PHE A 102 0.76 7.61 -17.75
N GLU A 103 1.69 6.73 -18.12
CA GLU A 103 1.61 5.95 -19.36
C GLU A 103 0.63 4.77 -19.19
N LYS A 104 0.79 4.03 -18.09
CA LYS A 104 0.05 2.80 -17.85
C LYS A 104 -0.07 2.49 -16.36
N PHE A 105 -1.21 1.96 -15.97
CA PHE A 105 -1.45 1.38 -14.65
C PHE A 105 -1.50 -0.14 -14.77
N VAL A 106 -0.84 -0.83 -13.86
CA VAL A 106 -0.89 -2.28 -13.69
C VAL A 106 -1.24 -2.56 -12.24
N VAL A 107 -2.24 -3.39 -11.98
CA VAL A 107 -2.62 -3.80 -10.63
C VAL A 107 -1.92 -5.11 -10.30
N CYS A 108 -1.25 -5.18 -9.15
CA CYS A 108 -0.63 -6.40 -8.67
C CYS A 108 -1.27 -6.86 -7.36
N HIS A 109 -1.67 -8.13 -7.31
CA HIS A 109 -2.06 -8.82 -6.10
C HIS A 109 -1.05 -9.91 -5.75
N VAL A 110 -0.49 -9.83 -4.54
CA VAL A 110 0.32 -10.90 -3.95
C VAL A 110 -0.61 -11.83 -3.20
N ASP A 111 -0.68 -13.08 -3.63
CA ASP A 111 -1.50 -14.10 -3.03
C ASP A 111 -0.77 -14.79 -1.88
N GLU A 112 -1.23 -14.50 -0.66
CA GLU A 112 -0.69 -15.04 0.58
C GLU A 112 -1.46 -16.30 1.04
N SER A 113 -2.45 -16.78 0.27
CA SER A 113 -3.32 -17.89 0.70
C SER A 113 -2.61 -19.23 0.93
N CYS A 114 -1.45 -19.43 0.32
CA CYS A 114 -0.62 -20.61 0.53
C CYS A 114 -0.14 -20.76 1.99
N LEU A 115 -0.03 -19.67 2.75
CA LEU A 115 0.32 -19.70 4.17
C LEU A 115 -0.90 -19.91 5.09
N PHE A 116 -2.11 -19.72 4.57
CA PHE A 116 -3.35 -19.70 5.34
C PHE A 116 -4.41 -20.62 4.71
N PRO A 117 -4.20 -21.95 4.73
CA PRO A 117 -5.07 -22.91 4.05
C PRO A 117 -6.52 -22.90 4.55
N ASN A 118 -6.75 -22.42 5.78
CA ASN A 118 -8.08 -22.31 6.39
C ASN A 118 -8.82 -21.00 6.03
N SER A 119 -8.21 -20.13 5.21
CA SER A 119 -8.79 -18.84 4.83
C SER A 119 -9.23 -18.85 3.36
N ALA A 120 -10.41 -18.29 3.09
CA ALA A 120 -10.88 -18.14 1.72
C ALA A 120 -9.98 -17.15 0.96
N SER A 121 -9.42 -17.58 -0.17
CA SER A 121 -8.62 -16.69 -1.02
C SER A 121 -9.47 -15.50 -1.50
N ASN A 122 -8.92 -14.30 -1.38
CA ASN A 122 -9.57 -13.08 -1.86
C ASN A 122 -9.38 -12.86 -3.36
N ALA A 123 -8.63 -13.74 -4.04
CA ALA A 123 -8.24 -13.56 -5.44
C ALA A 123 -9.44 -13.35 -6.39
N ALA A 124 -10.52 -14.13 -6.22
CA ALA A 124 -11.70 -14.02 -7.07
C ALA A 124 -12.41 -12.66 -6.94
N LYS A 125 -12.56 -12.16 -5.70
CA LYS A 125 -13.15 -10.84 -5.44
C LYS A 125 -12.25 -9.71 -5.92
N ILE A 126 -10.94 -9.90 -5.82
CA ILE A 126 -9.96 -8.93 -6.29
C ILE A 126 -10.02 -8.82 -7.81
N GLN A 127 -10.12 -9.94 -8.53
CA GLN A 127 -10.31 -9.94 -9.97
C GLN A 127 -11.55 -9.13 -10.36
N GLU A 128 -12.70 -9.37 -9.72
CA GLU A 128 -13.95 -8.62 -9.97
C GLU A 128 -13.76 -7.10 -9.82
N TYR A 129 -13.04 -6.65 -8.79
CA TYR A 129 -12.77 -5.22 -8.60
C TYR A 129 -11.88 -4.63 -9.69
N VAL A 130 -10.90 -5.38 -10.19
CA VAL A 130 -10.00 -4.91 -11.25
C VAL A 130 -10.69 -4.92 -12.61
N ASP A 131 -11.50 -5.94 -12.88
CA ASP A 131 -12.30 -6.03 -14.11
C ASP A 131 -13.28 -4.84 -14.21
N ALA A 132 -13.93 -4.46 -13.11
CA ALA A 132 -14.77 -3.27 -13.06
C ALA A 132 -14.00 -1.95 -13.31
N ALA A 133 -12.72 -1.91 -12.95
CA ALA A 133 -11.85 -0.75 -13.20
C ALA A 133 -11.36 -0.70 -14.66
N GLY A 134 -11.20 -1.85 -15.32
CA GLY A 134 -10.67 -1.98 -16.68
C GLY A 134 -9.16 -1.76 -16.76
N ILE A 135 -8.40 -2.23 -15.75
CA ILE A 135 -6.94 -2.07 -15.66
C ILE A 135 -6.28 -3.45 -15.79
N GLU A 136 -5.05 -3.51 -16.32
CA GLU A 136 -4.27 -4.75 -16.38
C GLU A 136 -4.04 -5.32 -14.97
N PHE A 137 -4.22 -6.63 -14.82
CA PHE A 137 -4.08 -7.36 -13.56
C PHE A 137 -2.95 -8.39 -13.63
N SER A 138 -2.06 -8.37 -12.64
CA SER A 138 -1.04 -9.39 -12.38
C SER A 138 -1.27 -10.00 -11.01
N ARG A 139 -1.37 -11.33 -10.95
CA ARG A 139 -1.44 -12.09 -9.70
C ARG A 139 -0.16 -12.89 -9.55
N VAL A 140 0.42 -12.81 -8.37
CA VAL A 140 1.68 -13.50 -8.04
C VAL A 140 1.53 -14.23 -6.71
N GLY A 141 1.86 -15.52 -6.70
CA GLY A 141 1.91 -16.31 -5.48
C GLY A 141 3.10 -15.93 -4.60
N LEU A 142 2.95 -16.00 -3.28
CA LEU A 142 4.05 -15.71 -2.37
C LEU A 142 5.23 -16.69 -2.55
N GLU A 143 4.94 -17.93 -2.95
CA GLU A 143 5.90 -18.98 -3.26
C GLU A 143 6.79 -18.66 -4.46
N GLU A 144 6.35 -17.76 -5.35
CA GLU A 144 7.13 -17.35 -6.51
C GLU A 144 8.40 -16.58 -6.12
N VAL A 145 8.60 -16.23 -4.85
CA VAL A 145 9.90 -15.74 -4.37
C VAL A 145 11.03 -16.72 -4.72
N PHE A 146 10.75 -18.03 -4.76
CA PHE A 146 11.76 -19.08 -4.94
C PHE A 146 11.88 -19.60 -6.38
N THR A 147 11.11 -19.09 -7.35
CA THR A 147 11.07 -19.62 -8.72
C THR A 147 12.11 -19.00 -9.67
N SER A 148 12.84 -17.95 -9.26
CA SER A 148 13.83 -17.24 -10.09
C SER A 148 15.22 -17.27 -9.48
N ASP A 149 16.27 -17.18 -10.31
CA ASP A 149 17.70 -17.06 -9.92
C ASP A 149 17.99 -15.93 -8.91
N ASP A 150 17.07 -14.97 -8.76
CA ASP A 150 17.11 -13.89 -7.78
C ASP A 150 16.81 -14.33 -6.32
N ALA A 151 16.44 -15.60 -6.07
CA ALA A 151 16.11 -16.09 -4.73
C ALA A 151 17.24 -15.86 -3.70
N GLY A 152 18.49 -15.84 -4.18
CA GLY A 152 19.66 -15.44 -3.38
C GLY A 152 19.52 -14.00 -2.87
N HIS A 153 19.30 -13.04 -3.77
CA HIS A 153 19.22 -11.61 -3.49
C HIS A 153 17.95 -11.18 -2.74
N VAL A 154 16.81 -11.85 -2.93
CA VAL A 154 15.54 -11.53 -2.23
C VAL A 154 15.69 -11.62 -0.71
N LEU A 155 16.52 -12.56 -0.24
CA LEU A 155 16.77 -12.76 1.18
C LEU A 155 17.98 -11.94 1.69
N GLU A 156 18.76 -11.26 0.82
CA GLU A 156 19.99 -10.50 1.19
C GLU A 156 19.73 -9.11 1.77
N VAL A 157 18.49 -8.70 1.95
CA VAL A 157 18.20 -7.30 2.29
C VAL A 157 18.46 -7.02 3.78
N SER A 158 19.61 -6.36 4.01
CA SER A 158 20.15 -5.78 5.25
C SER A 158 20.84 -6.74 6.24
N PRO A 159 22.12 -6.51 6.61
CA PRO A 159 22.82 -7.22 7.68
C PRO A 159 22.13 -7.17 9.05
N GLN A 160 21.14 -6.28 9.22
CA GLN A 160 20.43 -6.03 10.47
C GLN A 160 19.06 -6.73 10.53
N SER A 161 18.61 -7.38 9.44
CA SER A 161 17.26 -7.91 9.29
C SER A 161 17.16 -9.43 9.43
N SER A 162 18.21 -10.14 9.85
CA SER A 162 18.23 -11.61 9.84
C SER A 162 17.15 -12.20 10.76
N PHE A 163 15.96 -12.40 10.19
CA PHE A 163 14.79 -13.04 10.81
C PHE A 163 15.07 -14.50 11.15
N ILE A 164 16.10 -15.07 10.51
CA ILE A 164 16.55 -16.45 10.58
C ILE A 164 18.09 -16.46 10.48
N SER A 165 18.75 -17.44 11.12
CA SER A 165 20.18 -17.69 10.97
C SER A 165 20.58 -17.94 9.51
N GLY A 166 21.76 -17.46 9.11
CA GLY A 166 22.28 -17.60 7.74
C GLY A 166 22.36 -19.04 7.23
N ASP A 167 22.62 -20.00 8.13
CA ASP A 167 22.73 -21.42 7.77
C ASP A 167 21.39 -22.00 7.31
N VAL A 168 20.31 -21.72 8.05
CA VAL A 168 18.96 -22.19 7.69
C VAL A 168 18.52 -21.58 6.37
N ARG A 169 18.87 -20.32 6.13
CA ARG A 169 18.60 -19.65 4.87
C ARG A 169 19.33 -20.31 3.70
N ALA A 170 20.63 -20.58 3.84
CA ALA A 170 21.41 -21.24 2.81
C ALA A 170 20.85 -22.65 2.50
N HIS A 171 20.44 -23.39 3.52
CA HIS A 171 19.80 -24.69 3.36
C HIS A 171 18.44 -24.63 2.64
N VAL A 172 17.59 -23.64 2.94
CA VAL A 172 16.29 -23.50 2.26
C VAL A 172 16.46 -23.12 0.80
N VAL A 173 17.42 -22.24 0.48
CA VAL A 173 17.68 -21.81 -0.91
C VAL A 173 18.27 -22.97 -1.74
N ALA A 174 19.23 -23.70 -1.16
CA ALA A 174 19.94 -24.80 -1.82
C ALA A 174 19.15 -26.12 -1.91
N SER A 175 18.00 -26.22 -1.24
CA SER A 175 17.12 -27.40 -1.34
C SER A 175 16.53 -27.53 -2.75
N ASP A 176 16.37 -28.75 -3.27
CA ASP A 176 15.66 -29.03 -4.53
C ASP A 176 14.13 -29.14 -4.35
N ALA A 177 13.62 -28.80 -3.16
CA ALA A 177 12.20 -28.84 -2.85
C ALA A 177 11.38 -27.83 -3.68
N SER A 178 10.06 -28.04 -3.75
CA SER A 178 9.18 -27.12 -4.48
C SER A 178 9.23 -25.70 -3.88
N PRO A 179 8.96 -24.65 -4.67
CA PRO A 179 8.91 -23.26 -4.17
C PRO A 179 8.00 -23.08 -2.95
N LEU A 180 6.88 -23.81 -2.93
CA LEU A 180 5.95 -23.83 -1.81
C LEU A 180 6.56 -24.46 -0.56
N ASP A 181 7.22 -25.61 -0.71
CA ASP A 181 7.88 -26.30 0.41
C ASP A 181 9.01 -25.45 1.00
N LYS A 182 9.77 -24.74 0.15
CA LYS A 182 10.79 -23.78 0.59
C LYS A 182 10.18 -22.65 1.41
N LEU A 183 9.06 -22.09 0.96
CA LEU A 183 8.33 -21.05 1.70
C LEU A 183 7.85 -21.56 3.07
N LEU A 184 7.25 -22.75 3.11
CA LEU A 184 6.77 -23.35 4.36
C LEU A 184 7.94 -23.69 5.32
N ALA A 185 9.06 -24.19 4.79
CA ALA A 185 10.28 -24.42 5.57
C ALA A 185 10.82 -23.11 6.19
N LEU A 186 10.77 -22.01 5.44
CA LEU A 186 11.20 -20.69 5.92
C LEU A 186 10.32 -20.18 7.09
N PHE A 187 9.00 -20.29 6.95
CA PHE A 187 8.06 -19.85 7.99
C PHE A 187 8.10 -20.75 9.23
N THR A 188 8.27 -22.07 9.06
CA THR A 188 8.40 -23.02 10.18
C THR A 188 9.72 -22.86 10.94
N ALA A 189 10.81 -22.50 10.26
CA ALA A 189 12.08 -22.15 10.91
C ALA A 189 11.99 -20.86 11.75
N THR A 190 11.11 -19.94 11.38
CA THR A 190 10.92 -18.66 12.06
C THR A 190 9.99 -18.83 13.28
N LYS A 191 10.56 -19.10 14.46
CA LYS A 191 9.78 -19.42 15.68
C LYS A 191 8.95 -18.27 16.26
N LYS A 192 9.32 -17.01 16.00
CA LYS A 192 8.66 -15.83 16.59
C LYS A 192 7.59 -15.30 15.64
N LEU A 193 6.35 -15.14 16.13
CA LEU A 193 5.24 -14.57 15.35
C LEU A 193 5.58 -13.18 14.79
N SER A 194 6.19 -12.30 15.58
CA SER A 194 6.61 -10.98 15.11
C SER A 194 7.66 -11.03 13.99
N ALA A 195 8.52 -12.06 13.99
CA ALA A 195 9.50 -12.27 12.92
C ALA A 195 8.83 -12.85 11.66
N GLN A 196 7.80 -13.70 11.81
CA GLN A 196 6.99 -14.17 10.68
C GLN A 196 6.20 -13.03 10.02
N GLU A 197 5.62 -12.11 10.82
CA GLU A 197 4.95 -10.92 10.31
C GLU A 197 5.90 -10.00 9.52
N ASP A 198 7.09 -9.73 10.08
CA ASP A 198 8.09 -8.90 9.43
C ASP A 198 8.64 -9.58 8.15
N LEU A 199 8.86 -10.90 8.19
CA LEU A 199 9.27 -11.70 7.04
C LEU A 199 8.22 -11.66 5.92
N LEU A 200 6.95 -11.87 6.23
CA LEU A 200 5.85 -11.77 5.27
C LEU A 200 5.80 -10.38 4.61
N GLY A 201 5.93 -9.32 5.41
CA GLY A 201 6.00 -7.95 4.91
C GLY A 201 7.16 -7.72 3.95
N HIS A 202 8.33 -8.29 4.25
CA HIS A 202 9.54 -8.21 3.42
C HIS A 202 9.38 -8.97 2.10
N LEU A 203 8.92 -10.21 2.15
CA LEU A 203 8.69 -11.04 0.95
C LEU A 203 7.68 -10.38 0.01
N ARG A 204 6.56 -9.88 0.55
CA ARG A 204 5.56 -9.15 -0.23
C ARG A 204 6.14 -7.90 -0.89
N SER A 205 6.89 -7.09 -0.16
CA SER A 205 7.50 -5.87 -0.71
C SER A 205 8.48 -6.20 -1.83
N THR A 206 9.26 -7.28 -1.66
CA THR A 206 10.21 -7.73 -2.67
C THR A 206 9.52 -8.25 -3.92
N LEU A 207 8.44 -9.03 -3.78
CA LEU A 207 7.62 -9.47 -4.92
C LEU A 207 7.00 -8.29 -5.67
N LEU A 208 6.45 -7.31 -4.96
CA LEU A 208 5.88 -6.10 -5.58
C LEU A 208 6.95 -5.33 -6.38
N LEU A 209 8.17 -5.20 -5.84
CA LEU A 209 9.27 -4.56 -6.56
C LEU A 209 9.72 -5.37 -7.77
N ARG A 210 9.75 -6.70 -7.67
CA ARG A 210 10.07 -7.60 -8.78
C ARG A 210 9.04 -7.46 -9.91
N GLU A 211 7.75 -7.50 -9.58
CA GLU A 211 6.69 -7.29 -10.55
C GLU A 211 6.71 -5.89 -11.15
N ALA A 212 7.04 -4.87 -10.35
CA ALA A 212 7.24 -3.52 -10.87
C ALA A 212 8.34 -3.50 -11.94
N ARG A 213 9.49 -4.16 -11.70
CA ARG A 213 10.57 -4.25 -12.69
C ARG A 213 10.15 -5.05 -13.93
N ARG A 214 9.48 -6.19 -13.76
CA ARG A 214 8.98 -7.02 -14.87
C ARG A 214 8.03 -6.26 -15.79
N HIS A 215 7.15 -5.43 -15.22
CA HIS A 215 6.24 -4.58 -15.97
C HIS A 215 6.84 -3.21 -16.34
N ASN A 216 8.14 -2.98 -16.15
CA ASN A 216 8.82 -1.70 -16.39
C ASN A 216 8.13 -0.50 -15.70
N CYS A 217 7.54 -0.74 -14.53
CA CYS A 217 6.93 0.26 -13.68
C CYS A 217 8.02 1.01 -12.90
N THR A 218 8.04 2.34 -13.06
CA THR A 218 8.95 3.23 -12.35
C THR A 218 8.39 3.66 -11.00
N LEU A 219 7.11 3.40 -10.74
CA LEU A 219 6.43 3.79 -9.52
C LEU A 219 5.57 2.64 -8.98
N VAL A 220 5.60 2.44 -7.65
CA VAL A 220 4.71 1.53 -6.95
C VAL A 220 3.82 2.35 -6.00
N LEU A 221 2.50 2.18 -6.13
CA LEU A 221 1.52 2.79 -5.24
C LEU A 221 1.00 1.74 -4.25
N LEU A 222 1.09 2.07 -2.96
CA LEU A 222 0.61 1.24 -1.86
C LEU A 222 -0.62 1.88 -1.21
N GLY A 223 -1.56 1.04 -0.78
CA GLY A 223 -2.79 1.46 -0.09
C GLY A 223 -2.58 1.88 1.38
N ASP A 224 -1.47 2.54 1.70
CA ASP A 224 -1.15 2.94 3.06
C ASP A 224 -1.93 4.17 3.49
N THR A 225 -2.54 4.09 4.68
CA THR A 225 -3.26 5.22 5.29
C THR A 225 -2.40 5.88 6.35
N CYS A 226 -2.63 7.15 6.64
CA CYS A 226 -1.92 7.83 7.73
C CYS A 226 -2.02 7.08 9.07
N THR A 227 -3.15 6.43 9.35
CA THR A 227 -3.33 5.60 10.55
C THR A 227 -2.45 4.36 10.50
N ARG A 228 -2.38 3.65 9.36
CA ARG A 228 -1.52 2.47 9.20
C ARG A 228 -0.04 2.85 9.34
N LEU A 229 0.37 3.95 8.72
CA LEU A 229 1.72 4.50 8.85
C LEU A 229 2.04 4.88 10.30
N ALA A 230 1.13 5.57 10.99
CA ALA A 230 1.31 5.92 12.40
C ALA A 230 1.47 4.68 13.29
N ILE A 231 0.65 3.65 13.09
CA ILE A 231 0.78 2.38 13.80
C ILE A 231 2.16 1.76 13.51
N ARG A 232 2.57 1.69 12.24
CA ARG A 232 3.88 1.14 11.86
C ARG A 232 5.04 1.91 12.49
N VAL A 233 4.97 3.25 12.52
CA VAL A 233 5.96 4.12 13.20
C VAL A 233 6.05 3.77 14.68
N ILE A 234 4.91 3.70 15.38
CA ILE A 234 4.86 3.39 16.81
C ILE A 234 5.41 1.99 17.07
N THR A 235 5.00 0.98 16.29
CA THR A 235 5.47 -0.40 16.40
C THR A 235 6.98 -0.52 16.18
N MET A 236 7.51 0.12 15.14
CA MET A 236 8.93 0.07 14.85
C MET A 236 9.74 0.80 15.93
N THR A 237 9.23 1.94 16.43
CA THR A 237 9.87 2.68 17.52
C THR A 237 9.88 1.88 18.82
N SER A 238 8.75 1.27 19.19
CA SER A 238 8.64 0.47 20.42
C SER A 238 9.47 -0.82 20.39
N ARG A 239 9.71 -1.37 19.19
CA ARG A 239 10.61 -2.50 18.96
C ARG A 239 12.10 -2.10 18.91
N GLY A 240 12.44 -0.82 19.11
CA GLY A 240 13.82 -0.32 19.02
C GLY A 240 14.36 -0.20 17.59
N ARG A 241 13.50 -0.33 16.57
CA ARG A 241 13.85 -0.24 15.14
C ARG A 241 13.67 1.18 14.58
N GLY A 242 13.81 2.20 15.41
CA GLY A 242 13.65 3.61 15.02
C GLY A 242 14.61 4.04 13.90
N ALA A 243 15.82 3.50 13.88
CA ALA A 243 16.83 3.79 12.84
C ALA A 243 16.41 3.32 11.43
N ALA A 244 15.53 2.31 11.33
CA ALA A 244 15.04 1.80 10.05
C ALA A 244 13.84 2.59 9.49
N LEU A 245 13.20 3.45 10.29
CA LEU A 245 12.02 4.22 9.88
C LEU A 245 12.25 5.03 8.58
N PRO A 246 13.39 5.72 8.37
CA PRO A 246 13.61 6.46 7.13
C PRO A 246 13.74 5.57 5.90
N VAL A 247 14.12 4.31 6.05
CA VAL A 247 14.23 3.38 4.91
C VAL A 247 12.87 2.75 4.61
N GLU A 248 12.15 2.38 5.67
CA GLU A 248 10.88 1.65 5.61
C GLU A 248 9.66 2.52 5.27
N LEU A 249 9.73 3.84 5.54
CA LEU A 249 8.58 4.75 5.42
C LEU A 249 8.80 5.94 4.49
N ASN A 250 10.03 6.21 4.07
CA ASN A 250 10.28 7.40 3.28
C ASN A 250 9.75 7.25 1.85
N ASP A 251 8.94 8.22 1.44
CA ASP A 251 8.39 8.39 0.09
C ASP A 251 9.50 8.51 -1.00
N THR A 252 10.74 8.81 -0.60
CA THR A 252 11.89 8.96 -1.50
C THR A 252 12.99 7.92 -1.30
N SER A 253 12.70 6.81 -0.61
CA SER A 253 13.67 5.74 -0.44
C SER A 253 14.07 5.19 -1.83
N ALA A 254 15.36 5.22 -2.13
CA ALA A 254 15.94 4.81 -3.40
C ALA A 254 15.93 3.28 -3.58
N TRP A 255 14.76 2.64 -3.47
CA TRP A 255 14.60 1.23 -3.83
C TRP A 255 14.91 0.97 -5.32
N LEU A 256 14.86 2.03 -6.13
CA LEU A 256 15.19 2.05 -7.56
C LEU A 256 16.52 2.78 -7.83
N GLY A 257 17.45 2.83 -6.86
CA GLY A 257 18.81 3.28 -7.10
C GLY A 257 19.61 2.21 -7.85
N GLY A 258 19.49 2.22 -9.17
CA GLY A 258 20.41 1.61 -10.13
C GLY A 258 20.73 2.63 -11.20
#